data_AF-A0A2T4MUI4-F1
#
_entry.id   AF-A0A2T4MUI4-F1
#
_cell.length_a   1.000
_cell.length_b   1.000
_cell.length_c   1.000
_cell.angle_alpha   90.00
_cell.angle_beta   90.00
_cell.angle_gamma   90.00
#
_symmetry.space_group_name_H-M   'P 1'
#
loop_
_entity.id
_entity.type
_entity.pdbx_description
1 polymer ?
#
loop_
_entity_poly.entity_id
_entity_poly.type
_entity_poly.pdbx_seq_one_letter_code
_entity_poly.pdbx_strand_id
1 'polypeptide(L)'
;MAHRAVVEAVKEANGGSIPLDLADHFLLAQGVDIENATVSPGAGDINALEQLGLDPLLSLFGYWGVPSKACIGNAFPPAGSTGMFGGGARTIMFERNTELLELLDQEQKDRLENILVEQSEASVDIQELKNKKKELTKKAKNATKEEKEELYKQMNAIDEAIVSRKDEKTEAKESIRRPIDQYEAIAAGTEMSHRMDIKGATQVELGLFLAALAELARDPFMGGHRNHDCGRIEARWTVKTWPAGALAPIEVGSVEITPNGFIMTGDLLNSAYNAWLEARTNIRFGKPATE
;
A
#
# COMPACT_ATOMS: atom_id res chain seq x y z
N MET A 1 -4.55 -2.06 10.05
CA MET A 1 -4.08 -1.44 11.31
C MET A 1 -5.23 -1.36 12.31
N ALA A 2 -6.25 -0.52 12.07
CA ALA A 2 -7.45 -0.48 12.90
C ALA A 2 -8.19 -1.84 12.98
N HIS A 3 -8.33 -2.53 11.84
CA HIS A 3 -8.83 -3.92 11.80
C HIS A 3 -8.07 -4.87 12.73
N ARG A 4 -6.74 -4.80 12.78
CA ARG A 4 -5.92 -5.65 13.68
C ARG A 4 -6.18 -5.32 15.14
N ALA A 5 -6.28 -4.04 15.50
CA ALA A 5 -6.62 -3.63 16.86
C ALA A 5 -7.98 -4.21 17.32
N VAL A 6 -8.96 -4.26 16.41
CA VAL A 6 -10.27 -4.88 16.65
C VAL A 6 -10.16 -6.40 16.75
N VAL A 7 -9.43 -7.07 15.85
CA VAL A 7 -9.24 -8.53 15.91
C VAL A 7 -8.59 -8.96 17.23
N GLU A 8 -7.58 -8.22 17.72
CA GLU A 8 -6.97 -8.50 19.01
C GLU A 8 -7.95 -8.28 20.19
N ALA A 9 -8.78 -7.24 20.13
CA ALA A 9 -9.83 -7.00 21.12
C ALA A 9 -10.87 -8.13 21.16
N VAL A 10 -11.34 -8.57 19.99
CA VAL A 10 -12.27 -9.70 19.85
C VAL A 10 -11.62 -10.99 20.36
N LYS A 11 -10.34 -11.21 20.03
CA LYS A 11 -9.57 -12.37 20.49
C LYS A 11 -9.48 -12.42 22.02
N GLU A 12 -9.17 -11.29 22.65
CA GLU A 12 -9.10 -11.17 24.10
C GLU A 12 -10.45 -11.42 24.77
N ALA A 13 -11.52 -10.81 24.24
CA ALA A 13 -12.88 -10.97 24.74
C ALA A 13 -13.36 -12.43 24.74
N ASN A 14 -12.93 -13.21 23.76
CA ASN A 14 -13.36 -14.59 23.54
C ASN A 14 -12.28 -15.61 23.95
N GLY A 15 -11.46 -15.29 24.94
CA GLY A 15 -10.51 -16.23 25.55
C GLY A 15 -9.47 -16.80 24.57
N GLY A 16 -9.10 -16.02 23.55
CA GLY A 16 -8.13 -16.40 22.53
C GLY A 16 -8.73 -16.85 21.19
N SER A 17 -10.06 -17.04 21.12
CA SER A 17 -10.76 -17.38 19.87
C SER A 17 -11.14 -16.13 19.07
N ILE A 18 -11.19 -16.24 17.74
CA ILE A 18 -11.61 -15.14 16.85
C ILE A 18 -12.88 -15.59 16.14
N PRO A 19 -14.07 -15.34 16.70
CA PRO A 19 -15.35 -15.72 16.10
C PRO A 19 -15.78 -14.74 14.99
N LEU A 20 -14.84 -14.29 14.15
CA LEU A 20 -15.11 -13.45 12.98
C LEU A 20 -14.99 -14.32 11.73
N ASP A 21 -15.97 -14.24 10.85
CA ASP A 21 -15.93 -14.92 9.56
C ASP A 21 -15.32 -14.04 8.45
N LEU A 22 -15.27 -14.58 7.23
CA LEU A 22 -14.71 -13.86 6.08
C LEU A 22 -15.44 -12.54 5.82
N ALA A 23 -16.76 -12.51 5.98
CA ALA A 23 -17.56 -11.32 5.74
C ALA A 23 -17.28 -10.24 6.80
N ASP A 24 -17.15 -10.63 8.07
CA ASP A 24 -16.74 -9.71 9.14
C ASP A 24 -15.36 -9.09 8.84
N HIS A 25 -14.43 -9.89 8.32
CA HIS A 25 -13.10 -9.39 7.96
C HIS A 25 -13.15 -8.37 6.81
N PHE A 26 -13.94 -8.60 5.76
CA PHE A 26 -14.11 -7.62 4.67
C PHE A 26 -14.84 -6.35 5.14
N LEU A 27 -15.87 -6.51 5.97
CA LEU A 27 -16.63 -5.40 6.53
C LEU A 27 -15.72 -4.51 7.40
N LEU A 28 -14.99 -5.10 8.34
CA LEU A 28 -14.13 -4.35 9.27
C LEU A 28 -12.85 -3.81 8.61
N ALA A 29 -12.27 -4.51 7.64
CA ALA A 29 -11.01 -4.09 7.02
C ALA A 29 -11.19 -3.11 5.85
N GLN A 30 -12.29 -3.24 5.09
CA GLN A 30 -12.51 -2.49 3.85
C GLN A 30 -13.85 -1.75 3.82
N GLY A 31 -14.71 -1.92 4.83
CA GLY A 31 -16.07 -1.36 4.82
C GLY A 31 -16.98 -2.03 3.78
N VAL A 32 -16.65 -3.26 3.35
CA VAL A 32 -17.36 -3.98 2.30
C VAL A 32 -18.16 -5.13 2.89
N ASP A 33 -19.48 -5.06 2.78
CA ASP A 33 -20.37 -6.17 3.08
C ASP A 33 -20.50 -7.09 1.86
N ILE A 34 -19.80 -8.22 1.90
CA ILE A 34 -19.78 -9.20 0.80
C ILE A 34 -20.98 -10.16 0.79
N GLU A 35 -21.77 -10.18 1.87
CA GLU A 35 -22.92 -11.08 2.01
C GLU A 35 -24.26 -10.33 1.85
N ASN A 36 -24.23 -8.99 1.82
CA ASN A 36 -25.40 -8.11 1.93
C ASN A 36 -26.21 -8.41 3.22
N ALA A 37 -25.51 -8.77 4.29
CA ALA A 37 -26.10 -9.10 5.59
C ALA A 37 -26.37 -7.86 6.46
N THR A 38 -25.75 -6.72 6.13
CA THR A 38 -25.99 -5.43 6.77
C THR A 38 -27.19 -4.75 6.12
N VAL A 39 -28.04 -4.12 6.93
CA VAL A 39 -29.09 -3.24 6.42
C VAL A 39 -28.39 -2.05 5.77
N SER A 40 -28.40 -1.99 4.44
CA SER A 40 -27.89 -0.82 3.72
C SER A 40 -28.79 0.38 4.08
N PRO A 41 -28.22 1.45 4.65
CA PRO A 41 -29.00 2.66 4.89
C PRO A 41 -29.48 3.19 3.54
N GLY A 42 -30.77 3.51 3.45
CA GLY A 42 -31.31 4.13 2.25
C GLY A 42 -30.62 5.47 1.97
N ALA A 43 -30.62 5.92 0.71
CA ALA A 43 -30.14 7.25 0.38
C ALA A 43 -30.94 8.31 1.17
N GLY A 44 -30.28 9.04 2.08
CA GLY A 44 -30.92 10.02 2.95
C GLY A 44 -31.35 9.50 4.33
N ASP A 45 -30.98 8.27 4.71
CA ASP A 45 -31.24 7.75 6.05
C ASP A 45 -30.39 8.49 7.10
N ILE A 46 -31.07 9.17 8.03
CA ILE A 46 -30.45 10.07 9.02
C ILE A 46 -29.89 9.27 10.21
N ASN A 47 -30.34 8.02 10.40
CA ASN A 47 -30.00 7.16 11.56
C ASN A 47 -29.12 5.96 11.19
N ALA A 48 -28.45 6.00 10.05
CA ALA A 48 -27.56 4.93 9.60
C ALA A 48 -26.47 4.54 10.63
N LEU A 49 -26.03 5.50 11.46
CA LEU A 49 -25.08 5.28 12.54
C LEU A 49 -25.67 4.52 13.75
N GLU A 50 -26.97 4.62 14.01
CA GLU A 50 -27.63 3.85 15.08
C GLU A 50 -27.84 2.39 14.67
N GLN A 51 -28.08 2.15 13.37
CA GLN A 51 -28.25 0.81 12.80
C GLN A 51 -26.96 -0.03 12.82
N LEU A 52 -25.79 0.64 12.88
CA LEU A 52 -24.48 0.00 13.05
C LEU A 52 -24.26 -0.61 14.46
N GLY A 53 -25.13 -0.30 15.43
CA GLY A 53 -24.92 -0.70 16.82
C GLY A 53 -23.64 -0.11 17.41
N LEU A 54 -23.07 -0.80 18.40
CA LEU A 54 -21.89 -0.36 19.14
C LEU A 54 -20.56 -0.54 18.38
N ASP A 55 -20.51 -0.64 17.04
CA ASP A 55 -19.23 -0.83 16.32
C ASP A 55 -18.48 0.51 16.11
N PRO A 56 -17.51 0.87 16.98
CA PRO A 56 -16.76 2.12 16.85
C PRO A 56 -15.85 2.13 15.63
N LEU A 57 -15.50 0.97 15.05
CA LEU A 57 -14.63 0.92 13.88
C LEU A 57 -15.37 1.41 12.65
N LEU A 58 -16.57 0.87 12.41
CA LEU A 58 -17.41 1.27 11.27
C LEU A 58 -17.92 2.69 11.42
N SER A 59 -18.24 3.13 12.63
CA SER A 59 -18.59 4.54 12.89
C SER A 59 -17.41 5.50 12.63
N LEU A 60 -16.21 5.11 13.03
CA LEU A 60 -15.02 5.96 12.88
C LEU A 60 -14.50 6.02 11.45
N PHE A 61 -14.35 4.87 10.78
CA PHE A 61 -13.75 4.76 9.44
C PHE A 61 -14.76 4.65 8.30
N GLY A 62 -16.04 4.49 8.61
CA GLY A 62 -17.13 4.41 7.64
C GLY A 62 -17.30 3.02 7.03
N TYR A 63 -18.44 2.83 6.35
CA TYR A 63 -18.72 1.76 5.41
C TYR A 63 -19.68 2.29 4.34
N TRP A 64 -19.98 1.51 3.30
CA TRP A 64 -20.83 1.97 2.19
C TRP A 64 -22.16 2.55 2.66
N GLY A 65 -22.42 3.82 2.31
CA GLY A 65 -23.66 4.54 2.69
C GLY A 65 -23.59 5.28 4.04
N VAL A 66 -22.53 5.12 4.83
CA VAL A 66 -22.35 5.82 6.12
C VAL A 66 -21.10 6.68 6.14
N PRO A 67 -21.21 7.98 6.47
CA PRO A 67 -20.05 8.86 6.51
C PRO A 67 -19.08 8.46 7.63
N SER A 68 -17.78 8.52 7.35
CA SER A 68 -16.74 8.34 8.36
C SER A 68 -16.61 9.58 9.24
N LYS A 69 -16.31 9.37 10.54
CA LYS A 69 -15.92 10.45 11.45
C LYS A 69 -14.46 10.86 11.29
N ALA A 70 -13.60 9.90 10.94
CA ALA A 70 -12.18 10.13 10.68
C ALA A 70 -11.96 10.53 9.21
N CYS A 71 -11.16 11.56 9.01
CA CYS A 71 -10.62 11.97 7.72
C CYS A 71 -9.09 11.90 7.79
N ILE A 72 -8.49 11.01 7.00
CA ILE A 72 -7.02 10.90 6.90
C ILE A 72 -6.59 11.69 5.67
N GLY A 73 -5.80 12.75 5.87
CA GLY A 73 -5.27 13.55 4.78
C GLY A 73 -4.12 12.87 4.04
N ASN A 74 -3.71 13.45 2.91
CA ASN A 74 -2.46 13.06 2.27
C ASN A 74 -1.29 13.69 3.02
N ALA A 75 -0.17 12.96 3.08
CA ALA A 75 1.12 13.56 3.41
C ALA A 75 1.63 14.27 2.16
N PHE A 76 1.89 15.57 2.23
CA PHE A 76 2.37 16.36 1.10
C PHE A 76 3.88 16.60 1.24
N PRO A 77 4.71 16.09 0.31
CA PRO A 77 6.13 16.36 0.31
C PRO A 77 6.40 17.78 -0.22
N PRO A 78 7.52 18.41 0.18
CA PRO A 78 8.03 19.60 -0.48
C PRO A 78 8.27 19.35 -1.98
N ALA A 79 8.22 20.41 -2.78
CA ALA A 79 8.51 20.31 -4.21
C ALA A 79 9.92 19.76 -4.46
N GLY A 80 10.06 18.87 -5.44
CA GLY A 80 11.36 18.27 -5.81
C GLY A 80 11.87 17.18 -4.86
N SER A 81 11.02 16.65 -3.98
CA SER A 81 11.41 15.59 -3.04
C SER A 81 11.36 14.18 -3.64
N THR A 82 11.10 14.04 -4.95
CA THR A 82 11.09 12.73 -5.62
C THR A 82 12.37 12.48 -6.40
N GLY A 83 12.70 11.20 -6.58
CA GLY A 83 13.82 10.76 -7.38
C GLY A 83 13.55 9.39 -7.99
N MET A 84 14.36 9.02 -8.98
CA MET A 84 14.35 7.66 -9.53
C MET A 84 15.28 6.77 -8.69
N PHE A 85 14.71 5.74 -8.07
CA PHE A 85 15.40 4.78 -7.22
C PHE A 85 15.38 3.39 -7.84
N GLY A 86 16.21 2.50 -7.29
CA GLY A 86 16.45 1.18 -7.86
C GLY A 86 17.25 1.27 -9.16
N GLY A 87 16.91 0.40 -10.12
CA GLY A 87 17.63 0.32 -11.39
C GLY A 87 18.84 -0.60 -11.37
N GLY A 88 19.66 -0.47 -12.40
CA GLY A 88 20.81 -1.33 -12.66
C GLY A 88 20.43 -2.56 -13.48
N ALA A 89 21.28 -3.57 -13.46
CA ALA A 89 21.03 -4.85 -14.10
C ALA A 89 21.37 -5.98 -13.14
N ARG A 90 20.68 -7.11 -13.29
CA ARG A 90 21.18 -8.36 -12.72
C ARG A 90 22.56 -8.61 -13.30
N THR A 91 23.55 -8.73 -12.44
CA THR A 91 24.91 -9.12 -12.84
C THR A 91 25.05 -10.63 -12.64
N ILE A 92 25.94 -11.25 -13.39
CA ILE A 92 26.14 -12.69 -13.30
C ILE A 92 26.95 -12.99 -12.04
N MET A 93 26.58 -14.02 -11.27
CA MET A 93 27.26 -14.32 -10.01
C MET A 93 28.76 -14.61 -10.20
N PHE A 94 29.13 -15.21 -11.33
CA PHE A 94 30.52 -15.49 -11.72
C PHE A 94 31.36 -14.23 -11.97
N GLU A 95 30.74 -13.10 -12.32
CA GLU A 95 31.46 -11.82 -12.47
C GLU A 95 31.77 -11.18 -11.12
N ARG A 96 30.92 -11.41 -10.11
CA ARG A 96 31.13 -10.92 -8.75
C ARG A 96 32.09 -11.79 -7.96
N ASN A 97 32.04 -13.10 -8.22
CA ASN A 97 32.92 -14.08 -7.61
C ASN A 97 33.36 -15.10 -8.67
N THR A 98 34.58 -14.93 -9.18
CA THR A 98 35.15 -15.77 -10.22
C THR A 98 35.46 -17.19 -9.74
N GLU A 99 35.66 -17.41 -8.44
CA GLU A 99 35.92 -18.74 -7.87
C GLU A 99 34.72 -19.68 -8.06
N LEU A 100 33.50 -19.12 -8.21
CA LEU A 100 32.31 -19.93 -8.50
C LEU A 100 32.41 -20.67 -9.85
N LEU A 101 33.26 -20.22 -10.78
CA LEU A 101 33.53 -20.93 -12.02
C LEU A 101 34.25 -22.26 -11.78
N GLU A 102 34.99 -22.40 -10.69
CA GLU A 102 35.68 -23.66 -10.34
C GLU A 102 34.70 -24.78 -9.99
N LEU A 103 33.47 -24.43 -9.59
CA LEU A 103 32.38 -25.37 -9.32
C LEU A 103 31.76 -25.94 -10.61
N LEU A 104 32.07 -25.38 -11.77
CA LEU A 104 31.60 -25.83 -13.07
C LEU A 104 32.64 -26.70 -13.77
N ASP A 105 32.20 -27.81 -14.35
CA ASP A 105 32.99 -28.54 -15.32
C ASP A 105 33.16 -27.72 -16.63
N GLN A 106 34.00 -28.21 -17.54
CA GLN A 106 34.29 -27.50 -18.78
C GLN A 106 33.05 -27.38 -19.69
N GLU A 107 32.20 -28.41 -19.73
CA GLU A 107 30.99 -28.41 -20.54
C GLU A 107 30.01 -27.31 -20.09
N GLN A 108 29.82 -27.13 -18.78
CA GLN A 108 28.98 -26.05 -18.24
C GLN A 108 29.59 -24.66 -18.46
N LYS A 109 30.92 -24.53 -18.48
CA LYS A 109 31.59 -23.26 -18.81
C LYS A 109 31.36 -22.87 -20.26
N ASP A 110 31.55 -23.82 -21.19
CA ASP A 110 31.33 -23.60 -22.62
C ASP A 110 29.85 -23.25 -22.89
N ARG A 111 28.93 -23.93 -22.19
CA ARG A 111 27.50 -23.67 -22.23
C ARG A 111 27.14 -22.26 -21.73
N LEU A 112 27.75 -21.80 -20.64
CA LEU A 112 27.58 -20.44 -20.13
C LEU A 112 28.08 -19.39 -21.14
N GLU A 113 29.23 -19.63 -21.77
CA GLU A 113 29.78 -18.72 -22.78
C GLU A 113 28.84 -18.58 -23.98
N ASN A 114 28.29 -19.69 -24.47
CA ASN A 114 27.28 -19.69 -25.54
C ASN A 114 26.03 -18.89 -25.16
N ILE A 115 25.51 -19.08 -23.93
CA ILE A 115 24.37 -18.30 -23.42
C ILE A 115 24.68 -16.79 -23.42
N LEU A 116 25.90 -16.40 -23.02
CA LEU A 116 26.29 -14.99 -22.97
C LEU A 116 26.35 -14.34 -24.35
N VAL A 117 26.89 -15.07 -25.34
CA VAL A 117 26.96 -14.61 -26.74
C VAL A 117 25.55 -14.48 -27.31
N GLU A 118 24.73 -15.53 -27.24
CA GLU A 118 23.35 -15.52 -27.76
C GLU A 118 22.50 -14.39 -27.13
N GLN A 119 22.64 -14.17 -25.83
CA GLN A 119 21.89 -13.11 -25.15
C GLN A 119 22.37 -11.70 -25.54
N SER A 120 23.68 -11.52 -25.78
CA SER A 120 24.22 -10.24 -26.24
C SER A 120 23.68 -9.88 -27.62
N GLU A 121 23.72 -10.83 -28.56
CA GLU A 121 23.18 -10.64 -29.92
C GLU A 121 21.67 -10.36 -29.90
N ALA A 122 20.90 -11.19 -29.19
CA ALA A 122 19.45 -11.00 -29.08
C ALA A 122 19.08 -9.65 -28.45
N SER A 123 19.89 -9.15 -27.52
CA SER A 123 19.66 -7.85 -26.89
C SER A 123 19.79 -6.69 -27.87
N VAL A 124 20.74 -6.75 -28.82
CA VAL A 124 20.91 -5.72 -29.86
C VAL A 124 19.68 -5.69 -30.76
N ASP A 125 19.27 -6.84 -31.29
CA ASP A 125 18.11 -6.97 -32.19
C ASP A 125 16.81 -6.49 -31.53
N ILE A 126 16.56 -6.92 -30.28
CA ILE A 126 15.37 -6.51 -29.52
C ILE A 126 15.38 -5.01 -29.23
N GLN A 127 16.55 -4.40 -29.00
CA GLN A 127 16.65 -2.97 -28.73
C GLN A 127 16.30 -2.13 -29.98
N GLU A 128 16.72 -2.57 -31.16
CA GLU A 128 16.33 -1.93 -32.42
C GLU A 128 14.81 -1.99 -32.66
N LEU A 129 14.20 -3.16 -32.42
CA LEU A 129 12.75 -3.35 -32.52
C LEU A 129 11.99 -2.43 -31.54
N LYS A 130 12.45 -2.32 -30.29
CA LYS A 130 11.88 -1.41 -29.29
C LYS A 130 12.02 0.06 -29.69
N ASN A 131 13.14 0.45 -30.30
CA ASN A 131 13.34 1.81 -30.77
C ASN A 131 12.36 2.15 -31.91
N LYS A 132 12.19 1.25 -32.89
CA LYS A 132 11.17 1.38 -33.95
C LYS A 132 9.75 1.51 -33.36
N LYS A 133 9.41 0.69 -32.36
CA LYS A 133 8.11 0.79 -31.67
C LYS A 133 7.91 2.14 -30.97
N LYS A 134 8.94 2.68 -30.31
CA LYS A 134 8.88 4.02 -29.69
C LYS A 134 8.64 5.13 -30.71
N GLU A 135 9.23 5.04 -31.90
CA GLU A 135 8.99 6.01 -32.98
C GLU A 135 7.55 5.93 -33.50
N LEU A 136 7.02 4.73 -33.72
CA LEU A 136 5.62 4.54 -34.10
C LEU A 136 4.66 5.07 -33.02
N THR A 137 4.97 4.84 -31.75
CA THR A 137 4.19 5.36 -30.62
C THR A 137 4.16 6.90 -30.61
N LYS A 138 5.29 7.55 -30.94
CA LYS A 138 5.34 9.02 -31.07
C LYS A 138 4.50 9.51 -32.25
N LYS A 139 4.55 8.84 -33.40
CA LYS A 139 3.73 9.16 -34.58
C LYS A 139 2.24 9.01 -34.27
N ALA A 140 1.85 7.96 -33.55
CA ALA A 140 0.45 7.68 -33.21
C ALA A 140 -0.20 8.77 -32.32
N LYS A 141 0.58 9.52 -31.52
CA LYS A 141 0.03 10.58 -30.65
C LYS A 141 -0.67 11.70 -31.44
N ASN A 142 -0.22 11.98 -32.66
CA ASN A 142 -0.70 13.09 -33.50
C ASN A 142 -1.44 12.61 -34.75
N ALA A 143 -1.66 11.31 -34.90
CA ALA A 143 -2.26 10.69 -36.08
C ALA A 143 -3.80 10.68 -36.02
N THR A 144 -4.44 10.60 -37.19
CA THR A 144 -5.90 10.44 -37.31
C THR A 144 -6.35 9.05 -36.84
N LYS A 145 -7.66 8.81 -36.77
CA LYS A 145 -8.21 7.53 -36.31
C LYS A 145 -7.82 6.39 -37.25
N GLU A 146 -7.88 6.58 -38.56
CA GLU A 146 -7.48 5.57 -39.55
C GLU A 146 -5.97 5.31 -39.52
N GLU A 147 -5.14 6.35 -39.36
CA GLU A 147 -3.68 6.21 -39.28
C GLU A 147 -3.24 5.49 -37.99
N LYS A 148 -3.97 5.70 -36.88
CA LYS A 148 -3.72 4.99 -35.61
C LYS A 148 -3.93 3.48 -35.74
N GLU A 149 -4.97 3.05 -36.45
CA GLU A 149 -5.23 1.61 -36.66
C GLU A 149 -4.07 0.93 -37.40
N GLU A 150 -3.51 1.57 -38.42
CA GLU A 150 -2.37 1.02 -39.16
C GLU A 150 -1.07 1.05 -38.34
N LEU A 151 -0.83 2.12 -37.58
CA LEU A 151 0.30 2.19 -36.66
C LEU A 151 0.23 1.12 -35.57
N TYR A 152 -0.96 0.82 -35.04
CA TYR A 152 -1.13 -0.25 -34.06
C TYR A 152 -0.88 -1.65 -34.66
N LYS A 153 -1.26 -1.91 -35.91
CA LYS A 153 -0.90 -3.17 -36.59
C LYS A 153 0.61 -3.34 -36.70
N GLN A 154 1.33 -2.30 -37.11
CA GLN A 154 2.79 -2.31 -37.19
C GLN A 154 3.43 -2.52 -35.82
N MET A 155 2.88 -1.90 -34.76
CA MET A 155 3.34 -2.11 -33.39
C MET A 155 3.12 -3.54 -32.91
N ASN A 156 1.99 -4.16 -33.25
CA ASN A 156 1.72 -5.57 -32.92
C ASN A 156 2.67 -6.52 -33.66
N ALA A 157 2.94 -6.29 -34.95
CA ALA A 157 3.91 -7.07 -35.70
C ALA A 157 5.34 -6.97 -35.10
N ILE A 158 5.71 -5.80 -34.57
CA ILE A 158 6.97 -5.64 -33.83
C ILE A 158 6.94 -6.43 -32.52
N ASP A 159 5.82 -6.45 -31.80
CA ASP A 159 5.69 -7.26 -30.58
C ASP A 159 5.83 -8.75 -30.86
N GLU A 160 5.22 -9.25 -31.94
CA GLU A 160 5.39 -10.62 -32.41
C GLU A 160 6.85 -10.92 -32.77
N ALA A 161 7.52 -10.04 -33.52
CA ALA A 161 8.94 -10.19 -33.85
C ALA A 161 9.85 -10.21 -32.61
N ILE A 162 9.54 -9.42 -31.58
CA ILE A 162 10.27 -9.45 -30.30
C ILE A 162 10.07 -10.79 -29.60
N VAL A 163 8.87 -11.37 -29.64
CA VAL A 163 8.59 -12.69 -29.06
C VAL A 163 9.36 -13.77 -29.82
N SER A 164 9.27 -13.81 -31.15
CA SER A 164 10.00 -14.77 -31.97
C SER A 164 11.51 -14.71 -31.72
N ARG A 165 12.11 -13.52 -31.68
CA ARG A 165 13.55 -13.38 -31.41
C ARG A 165 13.96 -13.87 -30.02
N LYS A 166 13.08 -13.80 -29.02
CA LYS A 166 13.34 -14.37 -27.69
C LYS A 166 13.28 -15.90 -27.70
N ASP A 167 12.40 -16.47 -28.51
CA ASP A 167 12.20 -17.91 -28.63
C ASP A 167 13.26 -18.60 -29.49
N GLU A 168 13.98 -17.86 -30.34
CA GLU A 168 15.13 -18.36 -31.13
C GLU A 168 16.34 -18.76 -30.29
N LYS A 169 16.42 -18.37 -29.01
CA LYS A 169 17.53 -18.74 -28.12
C LYS A 169 17.47 -20.23 -27.82
N THR A 170 18.62 -20.91 -27.92
CA THR A 170 18.67 -22.37 -27.84
C THR A 170 18.53 -22.89 -26.42
N GLU A 171 19.04 -22.14 -25.44
CA GLU A 171 19.10 -22.61 -24.05
C GLU A 171 18.41 -21.69 -23.04
N ALA A 172 18.78 -20.42 -23.00
CA ALA A 172 18.32 -19.48 -21.97
C ALA A 172 17.23 -18.56 -22.49
N LYS A 173 15.97 -19.01 -22.40
CA LYS A 173 14.79 -18.23 -22.82
C LYS A 173 14.74 -16.86 -22.16
N GLU A 174 14.98 -16.81 -20.85
CA GLU A 174 15.06 -15.58 -20.05
C GLU A 174 16.47 -15.00 -20.01
N SER A 175 16.56 -13.66 -20.06
CA SER A 175 17.85 -12.99 -19.95
C SER A 175 18.39 -13.05 -18.52
N ILE A 176 19.63 -13.50 -18.36
CA ILE A 176 20.31 -13.53 -17.06
C ILE A 176 20.80 -12.14 -16.62
N ARG A 177 20.91 -11.19 -17.56
CA ARG A 177 21.28 -9.78 -17.33
C ARG A 177 20.09 -8.83 -17.37
N ARG A 178 18.91 -9.27 -16.94
CA ARG A 178 17.69 -8.46 -17.03
C ARG A 178 17.90 -7.10 -16.32
N PRO A 179 17.68 -5.97 -17.02
CA PRO A 179 17.64 -4.66 -16.39
C PRO A 179 16.58 -4.63 -15.30
N ILE A 180 16.91 -4.00 -14.19
CA ILE A 180 15.96 -3.75 -13.11
C ILE A 180 15.32 -2.40 -13.42
N ASP A 181 13.99 -2.36 -13.46
CA ASP A 181 13.27 -1.12 -13.70
C ASP A 181 13.48 -0.17 -12.51
N GLN A 182 13.76 1.10 -12.82
CA GLN A 182 13.74 2.15 -11.81
C GLN A 182 12.30 2.48 -11.45
N TYR A 183 12.09 2.96 -10.24
CA TYR A 183 10.80 3.46 -9.77
C TYR A 183 10.97 4.85 -9.18
N GLU A 184 9.97 5.71 -9.38
CA GLU A 184 9.96 7.02 -8.74
C GLU A 184 9.50 6.84 -7.28
N ALA A 185 10.23 7.44 -6.35
CA ALA A 185 9.86 7.46 -4.94
C ALA A 185 10.23 8.80 -4.30
N ILE A 186 9.70 9.04 -3.10
CA ILE A 186 10.07 10.19 -2.26
C ILE A 186 11.42 9.87 -1.62
N ALA A 187 12.35 10.83 -1.63
CA ALA A 187 13.67 10.68 -1.05
C ALA A 187 13.59 10.47 0.48
N ALA A 188 14.43 9.58 1.00
CA ALA A 188 14.50 9.31 2.44
C ALA A 188 14.84 10.58 3.24
N GLY A 189 14.25 10.72 4.43
CA GLY A 189 14.41 11.91 5.27
C GLY A 189 13.55 13.12 4.86
N THR A 190 12.71 12.98 3.83
CA THR A 190 11.75 14.04 3.47
C THR A 190 10.69 14.19 4.56
N GLU A 191 10.64 15.37 5.19
CA GLU A 191 9.55 15.74 6.09
C GLU A 191 8.33 16.21 5.28
N MET A 192 7.15 15.69 5.61
CA MET A 192 5.91 15.92 4.86
C MET A 192 4.85 16.58 5.74
N SER A 193 4.07 17.51 5.17
CA SER A 193 2.93 18.10 5.86
C SER A 193 1.75 17.14 5.84
N HIS A 194 1.21 16.79 7.02
CA HIS A 194 0.11 15.86 7.15
C HIS A 194 -0.90 16.34 8.19
N ARG A 195 -2.19 16.09 7.92
CA ARG A 195 -3.30 16.41 8.82
C ARG A 195 -4.30 15.27 8.82
N MET A 196 -4.87 15.01 9.99
CA MET A 196 -6.03 14.15 10.19
C MET A 196 -7.10 14.95 10.93
N ASP A 197 -8.37 14.68 10.66
CA ASP A 197 -9.49 15.26 11.39
C ASP A 197 -10.39 14.13 11.93
N ILE A 198 -10.87 14.28 13.15
CA ILE A 198 -11.87 13.38 13.75
C ILE A 198 -13.04 14.25 14.23
N LYS A 199 -14.24 13.96 13.73
CA LYS A 199 -15.43 14.78 13.96
C LYS A 199 -16.45 14.03 14.80
N GLY A 200 -16.91 14.64 15.90
CA GLY A 200 -17.99 14.07 16.72
C GLY A 200 -17.70 12.66 17.26
N ALA A 201 -16.42 12.33 17.50
CA ALA A 201 -16.03 11.06 18.07
C ALA A 201 -16.26 11.03 19.58
N THR A 202 -16.70 9.87 20.06
CA THR A 202 -16.74 9.50 21.47
C THR A 202 -15.32 9.24 21.99
N GLN A 203 -15.17 9.16 23.31
CA GLN A 203 -13.89 8.80 23.94
C GLN A 203 -13.38 7.42 23.49
N VAL A 204 -14.28 6.45 23.35
CA VAL A 204 -13.95 5.09 22.88
C VAL A 204 -13.48 5.12 21.42
N GLU A 205 -14.14 5.87 20.54
CA GLU A 205 -13.74 6.00 19.13
C GLU A 205 -12.38 6.71 18.99
N LEU A 206 -12.14 7.77 19.78
CA LEU A 206 -10.81 8.40 19.82
C LEU A 206 -9.75 7.43 20.34
N GLY A 207 -10.06 6.65 21.38
CA GLY A 207 -9.18 5.61 21.90
C GLY A 207 -8.87 4.51 20.87
N LEU A 208 -9.87 4.07 20.11
CA LEU A 208 -9.69 3.14 18.99
C LEU A 208 -8.78 3.74 17.90
N PHE A 209 -8.97 5.02 17.56
CA PHE A 209 -8.09 5.70 16.61
C PHE A 209 -6.63 5.69 17.08
N LEU A 210 -6.39 6.00 18.35
CA LEU A 210 -5.06 5.97 18.96
C LEU A 210 -4.50 4.55 18.98
N ALA A 211 -5.32 3.54 19.28
CA ALA A 211 -4.92 2.13 19.20
C ALA A 211 -4.55 1.71 17.77
N ALA A 212 -5.27 2.21 16.75
CA ALA A 212 -4.93 1.95 15.35
C ALA A 212 -3.56 2.57 14.97
N LEU A 213 -3.24 3.76 15.46
CA LEU A 213 -1.92 4.37 15.29
C LEU A 213 -0.82 3.61 16.06
N ALA A 214 -1.12 3.10 17.26
CA ALA A 214 -0.20 2.25 18.00
C ALA A 214 0.10 0.94 17.26
N GLU A 215 -0.89 0.34 16.59
CA GLU A 215 -0.68 -0.82 15.71
C GLU A 215 0.14 -0.47 14.45
N LEU A 216 -0.08 0.71 13.85
CA LEU A 216 0.77 1.21 12.75
C LEU A 216 2.23 1.30 13.21
N ALA A 217 2.49 1.78 14.43
CA ALA A 217 3.83 1.96 14.96
C ALA A 217 4.64 0.66 15.07
N ARG A 218 3.99 -0.52 15.08
CA ARG A 218 4.68 -1.82 15.08
C ARG A 218 5.32 -2.17 13.74
N ASP A 219 4.75 -1.69 12.64
CA ASP A 219 5.26 -1.88 11.27
C ASP A 219 4.98 -0.60 10.45
N PRO A 220 5.74 0.49 10.71
CA PRO A 220 5.39 1.83 10.24
C PRO A 220 5.78 2.01 8.77
N PHE A 221 5.07 1.30 7.89
CA PHE A 221 5.27 1.34 6.44
C PHE A 221 4.03 1.86 5.73
N MET A 222 4.25 2.71 4.74
CA MET A 222 3.25 3.19 3.80
C MET A 222 3.67 2.92 2.36
N GLY A 223 2.72 2.53 1.51
CA GLY A 223 2.98 2.28 0.09
C GLY A 223 3.58 0.90 -0.23
N GLY A 224 4.13 0.80 -1.45
CA GLY A 224 4.69 -0.41 -2.04
C GLY A 224 6.20 -0.54 -1.89
N HIS A 225 6.82 -1.45 -2.66
CA HIS A 225 8.28 -1.70 -2.65
C HIS A 225 8.88 -2.00 -1.26
N ARG A 226 8.09 -2.59 -0.35
CA ARG A 226 8.52 -2.95 1.01
C ARG A 226 9.75 -3.87 1.05
N ASN A 227 9.93 -4.73 0.05
CA ASN A 227 11.11 -5.60 -0.05
C ASN A 227 12.41 -4.84 -0.34
N HIS A 228 12.33 -3.57 -0.75
CA HIS A 228 13.46 -2.64 -0.84
C HIS A 228 13.50 -1.67 0.35
N ASP A 229 12.78 -1.99 1.44
CA ASP A 229 12.61 -1.16 2.64
C ASP A 229 12.04 0.25 2.35
N CYS A 230 11.36 0.42 1.22
CA CYS A 230 10.71 1.69 0.87
C CYS A 230 9.47 1.93 1.71
N GLY A 231 9.23 3.19 2.06
CA GLY A 231 7.99 3.63 2.69
C GLY A 231 7.97 3.53 4.22
N ARG A 232 9.10 3.24 4.86
CA ARG A 232 9.23 3.34 6.31
C ARG A 232 9.08 4.80 6.75
N ILE A 233 8.27 5.05 7.77
CA ILE A 233 7.98 6.40 8.28
C ILE A 233 8.28 6.56 9.77
N GLU A 234 8.59 7.79 10.14
CA GLU A 234 8.37 8.33 11.48
C GLU A 234 7.28 9.39 11.37
N ALA A 235 6.49 9.58 12.43
CA ALA A 235 5.42 10.57 12.40
C ALA A 235 5.32 11.29 13.74
N ARG A 236 5.04 12.59 13.69
CA ARG A 236 4.76 13.42 14.87
C ARG A 236 3.57 14.31 14.59
N TRP A 237 2.56 14.23 15.43
CA TRP A 237 1.35 15.03 15.33
C TRP A 237 1.09 15.76 16.64
N THR A 238 0.85 17.06 16.53
CA THR A 238 0.22 17.84 17.61
C THR A 238 -1.28 17.66 17.52
N VAL A 239 -1.91 17.21 18.61
CA VAL A 239 -3.35 17.01 18.67
C VAL A 239 -4.01 18.26 19.22
N LYS A 240 -5.01 18.75 18.49
CA LYS A 240 -5.79 19.93 18.87
C LYS A 240 -7.27 19.61 18.87
N THR A 241 -8.00 20.26 19.77
CA THR A 241 -9.46 20.27 19.79
C THR A 241 -9.97 21.68 19.50
N TRP A 242 -11.17 21.80 18.96
CA TRP A 242 -11.81 23.09 18.72
C TRP A 242 -13.16 23.13 19.46
N PRO A 243 -13.17 23.58 20.73
CA PRO A 243 -14.41 23.65 21.49
C PRO A 243 -15.40 24.64 20.87
N ALA A 244 -16.69 24.37 21.03
CA ALA A 244 -17.74 25.27 20.58
C ALA A 244 -17.55 26.67 21.21
N GLY A 245 -17.63 27.71 20.38
CA GLY A 245 -17.45 29.10 20.81
C GLY A 245 -15.99 29.57 20.93
N ALA A 246 -14.99 28.69 20.77
CA ALA A 246 -13.59 29.11 20.72
C ALA A 246 -13.24 29.71 19.36
N LEU A 247 -12.44 30.79 19.36
CA LEU A 247 -11.96 31.45 18.13
C LEU A 247 -10.77 30.74 17.48
N ALA A 248 -10.11 29.83 18.20
CA ALA A 248 -8.95 29.08 17.75
C ALA A 248 -8.91 27.68 18.38
N PRO A 249 -8.28 26.69 17.71
CA PRO A 249 -8.07 25.37 18.27
C PRO A 249 -7.08 25.41 19.45
N ILE A 250 -7.31 24.54 20.43
CA ILE A 250 -6.51 24.39 21.65
C ILE A 250 -5.73 23.08 21.56
N GLU A 251 -4.45 23.11 21.87
CA GLU A 251 -3.61 21.92 21.94
C GLU A 251 -3.96 21.08 23.17
N VAL A 252 -4.09 19.76 22.97
CA VAL A 252 -4.48 18.81 24.03
C VAL A 252 -3.45 17.70 24.24
N GLY A 253 -2.40 17.65 23.41
CA GLY A 253 -1.36 16.64 23.50
C GLY A 253 -0.63 16.40 22.18
N SER A 254 0.17 15.34 22.15
CA SER A 254 0.89 14.90 20.96
C SER A 254 0.86 13.38 20.81
N VAL A 255 1.06 12.94 19.57
CA VAL A 255 1.20 11.53 19.19
C VAL A 255 2.40 11.38 18.28
N GLU A 256 3.26 10.40 18.57
CA GLU A 256 4.45 10.11 17.78
C GLU A 256 4.58 8.62 17.47
N ILE A 257 5.04 8.34 16.26
CA ILE A 257 5.50 7.03 15.80
C ILE A 257 7.02 7.16 15.61
N THR A 258 7.76 6.42 16.43
CA THR A 258 9.23 6.43 16.44
C THR A 258 9.76 5.03 16.20
N PRO A 259 11.07 4.87 15.90
CA PRO A 259 11.70 3.55 15.81
C PRO A 259 11.59 2.72 17.12
N ASN A 260 11.36 3.39 18.25
CA ASN A 260 11.24 2.77 19.56
C ASN A 260 9.78 2.50 19.98
N GLY A 261 8.81 2.86 19.12
CA GLY A 261 7.40 2.62 19.34
C GLY A 261 6.53 3.87 19.34
N PHE A 262 5.33 3.72 19.90
CA PHE A 262 4.28 4.73 19.93
C PHE A 262 4.35 5.55 21.21
N ILE A 263 4.42 6.88 21.08
CA ILE A 263 4.45 7.82 22.21
C ILE A 263 3.21 8.69 22.14
N MET A 264 2.57 8.89 23.29
CA MET A 264 1.36 9.70 23.42
C MET A 264 1.45 10.55 24.69
N THR A 265 1.12 11.84 24.57
CA THR A 265 1.10 12.78 25.69
C THR A 265 -0.24 13.52 25.75
N GLY A 266 -0.64 13.93 26.97
CA GLY A 266 -1.88 14.67 27.22
C GLY A 266 -2.97 13.84 27.89
N ASP A 267 -3.62 14.42 28.90
CA ASP A 267 -4.59 13.72 29.76
C ASP A 267 -5.81 13.24 28.97
N LEU A 268 -6.28 14.05 28.03
CA LEU A 268 -7.42 13.70 27.17
C LEU A 268 -7.14 12.45 26.33
N LEU A 269 -5.94 12.35 25.74
CA LEU A 269 -5.59 11.21 24.89
C LEU A 269 -5.40 9.93 25.71
N ASN A 270 -4.77 10.04 26.88
CA ASN A 270 -4.64 8.92 27.82
C ASN A 270 -6.00 8.43 28.32
N SER A 271 -6.90 9.35 28.66
CA SER A 271 -8.27 9.02 29.06
C SER A 271 -9.04 8.32 27.93
N ALA A 272 -8.92 8.79 26.69
CA ALA A 272 -9.55 8.17 25.53
C ALA A 272 -9.02 6.76 25.28
N TYR A 273 -7.70 6.59 25.32
CA TYR A 273 -7.06 5.29 25.12
C TYR A 273 -7.49 4.29 26.21
N ASN A 274 -7.54 4.69 27.47
CA ASN A 274 -8.02 3.84 28.56
C ASN A 274 -9.50 3.49 28.40
N ALA A 275 -10.36 4.44 28.00
CA ALA A 275 -11.76 4.16 27.72
C ALA A 275 -11.93 3.10 26.63
N TRP A 276 -11.07 3.11 25.60
CA TRP A 276 -11.02 2.03 24.62
C TRP A 276 -10.57 0.70 25.25
N LEU A 277 -9.49 0.69 26.03
CA LEU A 277 -9.01 -0.54 26.69
C LEU A 277 -10.08 -1.20 27.57
N GLU A 278 -10.85 -0.40 28.31
CA GLU A 278 -11.93 -0.88 29.18
C GLU A 278 -13.14 -1.39 28.39
N ALA A 279 -13.47 -0.75 27.26
CA ALA A 279 -14.65 -1.08 26.49
C ALA A 279 -14.40 -2.19 25.45
N ARG A 280 -13.17 -2.36 24.95
CA ARG A 280 -12.87 -3.16 23.74
C ARG A 280 -13.31 -4.62 23.80
N THR A 281 -13.41 -5.22 24.99
CA THR A 281 -13.84 -6.61 25.16
C THR A 281 -15.36 -6.76 25.28
N ASN A 282 -16.07 -5.66 25.52
CA ASN A 282 -17.53 -5.64 25.70
C ASN A 282 -18.25 -5.04 24.48
N ILE A 283 -17.50 -4.61 23.48
CA ILE A 283 -18.02 -4.07 22.23
C ILE A 283 -18.24 -5.21 21.24
N ARG A 284 -19.37 -5.14 20.54
CA ARG A 284 -19.67 -6.02 19.41
C ARG A 284 -19.03 -5.44 18.15
N PHE A 285 -18.33 -6.29 17.41
CA PHE A 285 -17.77 -5.98 16.09
C PHE A 285 -18.33 -6.91 15.02
N GLY A 286 -18.33 -6.44 13.78
CA GLY A 286 -18.78 -7.21 12.62
C GLY A 286 -20.28 -7.08 12.37
N LYS A 287 -20.85 -8.01 11.60
CA LYS A 287 -22.25 -7.90 11.18
C LYS A 287 -23.23 -7.92 12.38
N PRO A 288 -24.37 -7.19 12.30
CA PRO A 288 -25.45 -7.34 13.26
C PRO A 288 -25.91 -8.80 13.30
N ALA A 289 -26.42 -9.26 14.45
CA ALA A 289 -26.88 -10.64 14.54
C ALA A 289 -28.20 -10.64 13.78
N THR A 290 -28.29 -11.46 12.75
CA THR A 290 -29.60 -11.87 12.25
C THR A 290 -30.27 -12.62 13.40
N GLU A 291 -31.36 -12.06 13.94
CA GLU A 291 -32.34 -12.87 14.67
C GLU A 291 -32.89 -13.98 13.78
#